data_AF-A0A183N2T3-F1
#
_entry.id   AF-A0A183N2T3-F1
#
_cell.length_a   1.000
_cell.length_b   1.000
_cell.length_c   1.000
_cell.angle_alpha   90.00
_cell.angle_beta   90.00
_cell.angle_gamma   90.00
#
_symmetry.space_group_name_H-M   'P 1'
#
loop_
_entity.id
_entity.type
_entity.pdbx_description
1 polymer ?
#
loop_
_entity_poly.entity_id
_entity_poly.type
_entity_poly.pdbx_seq_one_letter_code
_entity_poly.pdbx_strand_id
1 'polypeptide(L)' 'MEDLSEVITCSRFHPVQCNILAYSTSRGLIRLCDMRYRALCDDHVLGKLFHT' A
#
# COMPACT_ATOMS: atom_id res chain seq x y z
N MET A 1 -8.19 -9.70 21.41
CA MET A 1 -8.60 -8.87 20.26
C MET A 1 -7.34 -8.67 19.46
N GLU A 2 -7.06 -9.67 18.63
CA GLU A 2 -5.81 -9.83 17.89
C GLU A 2 -5.57 -8.63 16.99
N ASP A 3 -4.31 -8.19 16.94
CA ASP A 3 -3.81 -7.19 16.01
C ASP A 3 -4.36 -7.43 14.61
N LEU A 4 -5.33 -6.60 14.19
CA LEU A 4 -5.83 -6.61 12.83
C LEU A 4 -4.63 -6.32 11.93
N SER A 5 -4.10 -7.36 11.27
CA SER A 5 -3.15 -7.15 10.18
C SER A 5 -3.86 -6.25 9.17
N GLU A 6 -3.16 -5.21 8.74
CA GLU A 6 -3.73 -4.17 7.90
C GLU A 6 -4.24 -4.78 6.58
N VAL A 7 -5.57 -4.84 6.39
CA VAL A 7 -6.14 -5.45 5.17
C VAL A 7 -6.15 -4.47 4.01
N ILE A 8 -5.84 -4.97 2.81
CA ILE A 8 -5.92 -4.22 1.55
C ILE A 8 -7.39 -4.10 1.14
N THR A 9 -7.87 -2.86 0.93
CA THR A 9 -9.25 -2.58 0.55
C THR A 9 -9.41 -2.36 -0.95
N CYS A 10 -8.41 -1.76 -1.61
CA CYS A 10 -8.39 -1.59 -3.06
C CYS A 10 -6.96 -1.73 -3.60
N SER A 11 -6.82 -2.20 -4.83
CA SER A 11 -5.53 -2.23 -5.54
C SER A 11 -5.72 -1.89 -7.02
N ARG A 12 -4.77 -1.14 -7.59
CA ARG A 12 -4.77 -0.71 -8.99
C ARG A 12 -3.35 -0.67 -9.53
N PHE A 13 -3.18 -1.16 -10.75
CA PHE A 13 -1.96 -0.98 -11.52
C PHE A 13 -1.92 0.38 -12.20
N HIS A 14 -0.71 0.90 -12.41
CA HIS A 14 -0.52 2.08 -13.24
C HIS A 14 -0.92 1.76 -14.70
N PRO A 15 -1.66 2.65 -15.38
CA PRO A 15 -2.23 2.37 -16.71
C PRO A 15 -1.17 2.14 -17.80
N VAL A 16 0.07 2.58 -17.58
CA VAL A 16 1.17 2.47 -18.55
C VAL A 16 2.29 1.55 -18.06
N GLN A 17 2.49 1.46 -16.74
CA GLN A 17 3.65 0.79 -16.14
C GLN A 17 3.19 -0.38 -15.30
N CYS A 18 3.30 -1.60 -15.83
CA CYS A 18 2.81 -2.81 -15.18
C CYS A 18 3.57 -3.22 -13.91
N ASN A 19 4.73 -2.60 -13.64
CA ASN A 19 5.48 -2.83 -12.41
C ASN A 19 5.02 -1.96 -11.23
N ILE A 20 4.24 -0.91 -11.49
CA ILE A 20 3.78 0.00 -10.44
C ILE A 20 2.39 -0.42 -9.98
N LEU A 21 2.29 -0.75 -8.69
CA LEU A 21 1.07 -1.11 -7.99
C LEU A 21 0.77 -0.08 -6.91
N ALA A 22 -0.42 0.52 -6.96
CA ALA A 22 -0.97 1.32 -5.88
C ALA A 22 -2.03 0.52 -5.13
N TYR A 23 -2.02 0.53 -3.80
CA TYR A 23 -3.05 -0.12 -3.00
C TYR A 23 -3.44 0.72 -1.79
N SER A 24 -4.72 0.68 -1.43
CA SER A 24 -5.25 1.30 -0.23
C SER A 24 -5.54 0.25 0.83
N THR A 25 -5.47 0.66 2.09
CA THR A 25 -5.72 -0.25 3.21
C THR A 25 -6.85 0.22 4.11
N SER A 26 -7.35 -0.70 4.93
CA SER A 26 -8.37 -0.46 5.96
C SER A 26 -7.99 0.61 6.98
N ARG A 27 -6.70 0.99 7.05
CA ARG A 27 -6.19 2.08 7.90
C ARG A 27 -6.22 3.44 7.21
N GLY A 28 -6.75 3.53 6.00
CA GLY A 28 -6.83 4.78 5.23
C GLY A 28 -5.50 5.20 4.59
N LEU A 29 -4.52 4.31 4.53
CA LEU A 29 -3.23 4.57 3.90
C LEU A 29 -3.25 4.14 2.44
N ILE A 30 -2.59 4.91 1.59
CA ILE A 30 -2.30 4.55 0.19
C ILE A 30 -0.80 4.26 0.09
N ARG A 31 -0.46 3.08 -0.44
CA ARG A 31 0.92 2.68 -0.69
C ARG A 31 1.16 2.51 -2.17
N LEU A 32 2.35 2.91 -2.61
CA LEU A 32 2.84 2.75 -3.97
C LEU A 32 4.04 1.81 -3.92
N CYS A 33 4.03 0.76 -4.75
CA CYS A 33 5.05 -0.27 -4.78
C CYS A 33 5.54 -0.48 -6.22
N ASP A 34 6.86 -0.52 -6.43
CA ASP A 34 7.48 -0.94 -7.69
C ASP A 34 7.98 -2.38 -7.56
N MET A 35 7.30 -3.30 -8.24
CA MET A 35 7.58 -4.73 -8.18
C MET A 35 8.90 -5.15 -8.82
N ARG A 36 9.56 -4.27 -9.60
CA ARG A 36 10.91 -4.55 -10.11
C ARG A 36 11.98 -4.35 -9.06
N TYR A 37 11.76 -3.40 -8.15
CA TYR A 37 12.72 -3.10 -7.08
C TYR A 37 12.55 -4.05 -5.90
N ARG A 38 11.30 -4.40 -5.54
CA ARG A 38 11.00 -5.36 -4.47
C ARG A 38 9.76 -6.18 -4.82
N ALA A 39 9.87 -7.51 -4.76
CA ALA A 39 8.74 -8.41 -4.95
C ALA A 39 7.75 -8.39 -3.77
N LEU A 40 8.23 -8.03 -2.57
CA LEU A 40 7.41 -7.90 -1.36
C LEU A 40 7.33 -6.42 -0.96
N CYS A 41 6.11 -5.90 -0.90
CA CYS A 41 5.82 -4.51 -0.54
C CYS A 41 5.78 -4.34 0.99
N ASP A 42 6.85 -4.76 1.68
CA ASP A 42 6.98 -4.83 3.15
C ASP A 42 7.27 -3.49 3.84
N ASP A 43 7.57 -2.42 3.08
CA ASP A 43 7.74 -1.11 3.72
C ASP A 43 6.38 -0.62 4.19
N HIS A 44 6.16 -0.73 5.51
CA HIS A 44 5.13 -0.02 6.25
C HIS A 44 5.43 1.46 6.10
N VAL A 45 5.07 2.05 4.96
CA VAL A 45 5.23 3.49 4.72
C VAL A 45 4.54 4.17 5.89
N LEU A 46 5.37 4.78 6.74
CA LEU A 46 4.97 5.59 7.88
C LEU A 46 4.22 6.81 7.33
N GLY A 47 2.96 6.60 6.94
CA GLY A 47 2.00 7.64 6.64
C GLY A 47 1.60 8.34 7.93
N LYS A 48 2.55 9.06 8.53
CA LYS A 48 2.31 10.00 9.61
C LYS A 48 1.82 11.30 8.97
N LEU A 49 0.63 11.28 8.38
CA LEU A 49 -0.02 12.49 7.87
C LEU A 49 -1.54 12.37 8.01
N PHE A 50 -2.07 13.27 8.83
CA PHE A 50 -3.46 13.71 8.97
C PHE A 50 -4.38 12.90 9.91
N HIS A 51 -4.23 13.15 11.21
CA HIS A 51 -5.39 13.36 12.08
C HIS A 51 -5.19 14.71 12.80
N THR A 52 -5.83 15.75 12.29
CA THR A 52 -6.35 16.88 13.07
C THR A 52 -7.83 16.59 13.26
#